data_AF-A0A4Q4BL50-F1
#
_entry.id   AF-A0A4Q4BL50-F1
#
_cell.length_a   1.000
_cell.length_b   1.000
_cell.length_c   1.000
_cell.angle_alpha   90.00
_cell.angle_beta   90.00
_cell.angle_gamma   90.00
#
_symmetry.space_group_name_H-M   'P 1'
#
loop_
_entity.id
_entity.type
_entity.pdbx_description
1 polymer ?
#
loop_
_entity_poly.entity_id
_entity_poly.type
_entity_poly.pdbx_seq_one_letter_code
_entity_poly.pdbx_strand_id
1 'polypeptide(L)'
;IDARYVASTAFLIFALVFFMRSRFTPDVDTMTLMIPTIIQGAAMAMFFIPLTSIILSGLSPEKIPAAAGLSNFVRIMFGGMGTSLTSTLWDNRSALHHAQLAEHSGPGNPAFTAAVQGMQAQGMSEQGAWAVIERTLSVQAGTLGATDIFYMSAILFLLLIGLVWMTKPSRSAAPVDAGGAH
;
A
#
# COMPACT_ATOMS: atom_id res chain seq x y z
N ILE A 1 -20.99 8.21 -18.00
CA ILE A 1 -19.62 7.70 -18.24
C ILE A 1 -19.65 6.22 -17.90
N ASP A 2 -19.13 5.34 -18.76
CA ASP A 2 -19.08 3.89 -18.48
C ASP A 2 -18.26 3.64 -17.20
N ALA A 3 -18.81 2.86 -16.27
CA ALA A 3 -18.16 2.52 -15.00
C ALA A 3 -16.74 1.96 -15.20
N ARG A 4 -16.45 1.33 -16.34
CA ARG A 4 -15.13 0.79 -16.67
C ARG A 4 -14.07 1.87 -16.85
N TYR A 5 -14.41 3.04 -17.42
CA TYR A 5 -13.46 4.15 -17.53
C TYR A 5 -13.14 4.75 -16.16
N VAL A 6 -14.15 4.87 -15.30
CA VAL A 6 -13.96 5.42 -13.95
C VAL A 6 -13.12 4.47 -13.11
N ALA A 7 -13.43 3.17 -13.14
CA ALA A 7 -12.65 2.14 -12.46
C ALA A 7 -11.20 2.06 -12.97
N SER A 8 -11.01 2.09 -14.30
CA SER A 8 -9.66 2.06 -14.90
C SER A 8 -8.84 3.29 -14.51
N THR A 9 -9.45 4.48 -14.51
CA THR A 9 -8.78 5.72 -14.12
C THR A 9 -8.38 5.67 -12.63
N ALA A 10 -9.27 5.21 -11.75
CA ALA A 10 -8.94 5.03 -10.34
C ALA A 10 -7.80 4.03 -10.14
N PHE A 11 -7.85 2.87 -10.79
CA PHE A 11 -6.77 1.87 -10.71
C PHE A 11 -5.44 2.36 -11.27
N LEU A 12 -5.45 3.17 -12.33
CA LEU A 12 -4.23 3.84 -12.81
C LEU A 12 -3.64 4.79 -11.77
N ILE A 13 -4.47 5.59 -11.12
CA ILE A 13 -4.01 6.49 -10.06
C ILE A 13 -3.47 5.70 -8.87
N PHE A 14 -4.15 4.62 -8.45
CA PHE A 14 -3.62 3.73 -7.41
C PHE A 14 -2.28 3.11 -7.84
N ALA A 15 -2.16 2.58 -9.05
CA ALA A 15 -0.91 2.03 -9.55
C ALA A 15 0.22 3.07 -9.51
N LEU A 16 -0.05 4.31 -9.93
CA LEU A 16 0.92 5.41 -9.86
C LEU A 16 1.33 5.73 -8.41
N VAL A 17 0.36 5.87 -7.50
CA VAL A 17 0.63 6.15 -6.08
C VAL A 17 1.51 5.06 -5.45
N PHE A 18 1.16 3.79 -5.68
CA PHE A 18 1.91 2.67 -5.14
C PHE A 18 3.30 2.55 -5.79
N PHE A 19 3.44 2.89 -7.07
CA PHE A 19 4.74 3.00 -7.72
C PHE A 19 5.59 4.12 -7.12
N MET A 20 5.02 5.29 -6.82
CA MET A 20 5.74 6.36 -6.12
C MET A 20 6.22 5.90 -4.74
N ARG A 21 5.38 5.19 -3.98
CA ARG A 21 5.74 4.63 -2.66
C ARG A 21 6.79 3.53 -2.73
N SER A 22 6.88 2.79 -3.84
CA SER A 22 7.93 1.78 -4.04
C SER A 22 9.34 2.37 -4.14
N ARG A 23 9.47 3.69 -4.27
CA ARG A 23 10.76 4.40 -4.33
C ARG A 23 11.17 5.03 -3.01
N PHE A 24 10.45 4.75 -1.92
CA PHE A 24 10.77 5.32 -0.61
C PHE A 24 12.06 4.77 -0.05
N THR A 25 12.77 5.63 0.68
CA THR A 25 13.97 5.32 1.43
C THR A 25 13.71 5.55 2.92
N PRO A 26 14.56 5.03 3.82
CA PRO A 26 14.41 5.28 5.26
C PRO A 26 14.40 6.78 5.63
N ASP A 27 15.10 7.60 4.85
CA ASP A 27 15.26 9.05 5.07
C ASP A 27 14.34 9.90 4.17
N VAL A 28 13.20 9.36 3.75
CA VAL A 28 12.25 10.07 2.87
C VAL A 28 11.70 11.32 3.54
N ASP A 29 11.63 12.42 2.79
CA ASP A 29 11.13 13.70 3.29
C ASP A 29 9.60 13.72 3.40
N THR A 30 9.08 14.61 4.25
CA THR A 30 7.65 14.75 4.52
C THR A 30 6.83 15.08 3.27
N MET A 31 7.36 15.85 2.32
CA MET A 31 6.61 16.20 1.10
C MET A 31 6.48 15.01 0.16
N THR A 32 7.55 14.22 0.01
CA THR A 32 7.54 12.99 -0.77
C THR A 32 6.58 11.93 -0.20
N LEU A 33 6.36 11.92 1.11
CA LEU A 33 5.31 11.11 1.76
C LEU A 33 3.89 11.65 1.53
N MET A 34 3.75 12.98 1.55
CA MET A 34 2.46 13.65 1.48
C MET A 34 1.84 13.56 0.09
N ILE A 35 2.64 13.73 -0.97
CA ILE A 35 2.15 13.76 -2.35
C ILE A 35 1.37 12.49 -2.72
N PRO A 36 1.91 11.26 -2.57
CA PRO A 36 1.16 10.03 -2.86
C PRO A 36 -0.09 9.90 -2.00
N THR A 37 -0.05 10.38 -0.76
CA THR A 37 -1.17 10.28 0.19
C THR A 37 -2.35 11.18 -0.21
N ILE A 38 -2.07 12.41 -0.64
CA ILE A 38 -3.10 13.32 -1.15
C ILE A 38 -3.70 12.76 -2.45
N ILE A 39 -2.86 12.31 -3.38
CA ILE A 39 -3.31 11.71 -4.64
C ILE A 39 -4.16 10.46 -4.37
N GLN A 40 -3.78 9.63 -3.40
CA GLN A 40 -4.55 8.45 -3.00
C GLN A 40 -5.93 8.83 -2.46
N GLY A 41 -6.04 9.90 -1.65
CA GLY A 41 -7.33 10.39 -1.15
C GLY A 41 -8.28 10.78 -2.29
N ALA A 42 -7.76 11.47 -3.31
CA ALA A 42 -8.53 11.80 -4.51
C ALA A 42 -8.94 10.54 -5.30
N ALA A 43 -8.05 9.56 -5.45
CA ALA A 43 -8.34 8.28 -6.10
C ALA A 43 -9.44 7.50 -5.38
N MET A 44 -9.40 7.48 -4.04
CA MET A 44 -10.42 6.84 -3.21
C MET A 44 -11.79 7.48 -3.41
N ALA A 45 -11.89 8.81 -3.39
CA ALA A 45 -13.15 9.50 -3.63
C ALA A 45 -13.70 9.19 -5.03
N MET A 46 -12.85 9.25 -6.06
CA MET A 46 -13.20 8.92 -7.44
C MET A 46 -13.69 7.48 -7.60
N PHE A 47 -13.14 6.52 -6.84
CA PHE A 47 -13.52 5.12 -6.92
C PHE A 47 -14.80 4.80 -6.14
N PHE A 48 -14.90 5.24 -4.88
CA PHE A 48 -15.96 4.83 -3.97
C PHE A 48 -17.32 5.48 -4.23
N ILE A 49 -17.34 6.73 -4.70
CA ILE A 49 -18.58 7.46 -5.02
C ILE A 49 -19.41 6.70 -6.09
N PRO A 50 -18.89 6.43 -7.29
CA PRO A 50 -19.64 5.73 -8.33
C PRO A 50 -19.90 4.27 -7.97
N LEU A 51 -18.98 3.60 -7.26
CA LEU A 51 -19.18 2.22 -6.82
C LEU A 51 -20.39 2.09 -5.89
N THR A 52 -20.51 2.99 -4.92
CA THR A 52 -21.64 3.00 -3.98
C THR A 52 -22.95 3.28 -4.71
N SER A 53 -22.94 4.24 -5.66
CA SER A 53 -24.10 4.51 -6.52
C SER A 53 -24.53 3.27 -7.31
N ILE A 54 -23.59 2.52 -7.90
CA ILE A 54 -23.87 1.29 -8.65
C ILE A 54 -24.48 0.20 -7.76
N ILE A 55 -23.94 -0.01 -6.56
CA ILE A 55 -24.44 -1.05 -5.62
C ILE A 55 -25.89 -0.79 -5.22
N LEU A 56 -26.26 0.48 -5.06
CA LEU A 56 -27.60 0.87 -4.63
C LEU A 56 -28.57 1.09 -5.80
N SER A 57 -28.05 1.25 -7.02
CA SER A 57 -28.86 1.54 -8.19
C SER A 57 -29.78 0.37 -8.54
N GLY A 58 -31.05 0.68 -8.83
CA GLY A 58 -32.05 -0.31 -9.22
C GLY A 58 -32.63 -1.15 -8.07
N LEU A 59 -32.26 -0.87 -6.81
CA LEU A 59 -32.85 -1.49 -5.64
C LEU A 59 -34.11 -0.72 -5.18
N SER A 60 -35.12 -1.46 -4.71
CA SER A 60 -36.24 -0.86 -4.00
C SER A 60 -35.77 -0.26 -2.67
N PRO A 61 -36.40 0.82 -2.16
CA PRO A 61 -35.99 1.49 -0.91
C PRO A 61 -35.82 0.55 0.29
N GLU A 62 -36.66 -0.49 0.37
CA GLU A 62 -36.62 -1.52 1.42
C GLU A 62 -35.34 -2.39 1.39
N LYS A 63 -34.70 -2.54 0.22
CA LYS A 63 -33.50 -3.38 0.03
C LYS A 63 -32.20 -2.60 0.21
N ILE A 64 -32.25 -1.26 0.20
CA ILE A 64 -31.07 -0.39 0.34
C ILE A 64 -30.30 -0.68 1.65
N PRO A 65 -30.94 -0.80 2.83
CA PRO A 65 -30.22 -1.09 4.08
C PRO A 65 -29.48 -2.44 4.04
N ALA A 66 -30.10 -3.47 3.48
CA ALA A 66 -29.51 -4.80 3.37
C ALA A 66 -28.29 -4.80 2.42
N ALA A 67 -28.40 -4.13 1.26
CA ALA A 67 -27.30 -4.02 0.31
C ALA A 67 -26.12 -3.20 0.86
N ALA A 68 -26.41 -2.08 1.55
CA ALA A 68 -25.40 -1.27 2.22
C ALA A 68 -24.68 -2.06 3.33
N GLY A 69 -25.44 -2.80 4.14
CA GLY A 69 -24.90 -3.68 5.19
C GLY A 69 -23.98 -4.75 4.62
N LEU A 70 -24.42 -5.45 3.56
CA LEU A 70 -23.61 -6.47 2.90
C LEU A 70 -22.33 -5.88 2.27
N SER A 71 -22.44 -4.75 1.57
CA SER A 71 -21.27 -4.06 1.00
C SER A 71 -20.27 -3.65 2.06
N ASN A 72 -20.73 -3.14 3.20
CA ASN A 72 -19.85 -2.75 4.30
C ASN A 72 -19.19 -3.98 4.96
N PHE A 73 -19.96 -5.05 5.16
CA PHE A 73 -19.42 -6.32 5.66
C PHE A 73 -18.31 -6.86 4.75
N VAL A 74 -18.57 -6.99 3.45
CA VAL A 74 -17.57 -7.44 2.46
C VAL A 74 -16.33 -6.56 2.50
N ARG A 75 -16.50 -5.23 2.56
CA ARG A 75 -15.38 -4.28 2.63
C ARG A 75 -14.51 -4.48 3.88
N ILE A 76 -15.12 -4.61 5.05
CA ILE A 76 -14.38 -4.80 6.32
C ILE A 76 -13.69 -6.17 6.32
N MET A 77 -14.38 -7.22 5.87
CA MET A 77 -13.85 -8.58 5.80
C MET A 77 -12.61 -8.66 4.89
N PHE A 78 -12.73 -8.19 3.64
CA PHE A 78 -11.58 -8.18 2.71
C PHE A 78 -10.51 -7.17 3.13
N GLY A 79 -10.88 -6.06 3.79
CA GLY A 79 -9.93 -5.13 4.38
C GLY A 79 -9.06 -5.80 5.45
N GLY A 80 -9.67 -6.58 6.35
CA GLY A 80 -8.95 -7.34 7.37
C GLY A 80 -8.08 -8.45 6.77
N MET A 81 -8.63 -9.23 5.84
CA MET A 81 -7.88 -10.30 5.14
C MET A 81 -6.68 -9.73 4.38
N GLY A 82 -6.88 -8.65 3.62
CA GLY A 82 -5.80 -7.98 2.88
C GLY A 82 -4.73 -7.41 3.80
N THR A 83 -5.12 -6.83 4.94
CA THR A 83 -4.18 -6.31 5.95
C THR A 83 -3.34 -7.45 6.54
N SER A 84 -3.97 -8.56 6.94
CA SER A 84 -3.25 -9.70 7.51
C SER A 84 -2.27 -10.31 6.50
N LEU A 85 -2.71 -10.52 5.25
CA LEU A 85 -1.84 -11.03 4.19
C LEU A 85 -0.65 -10.09 3.92
N THR A 86 -0.93 -8.78 3.85
CA THR A 86 0.11 -7.76 3.61
C THR A 86 1.12 -7.72 4.76
N SER A 87 0.66 -7.82 6.01
CA SER A 87 1.53 -7.88 7.19
C SER A 87 2.43 -9.11 7.13
N THR A 88 1.88 -10.29 6.87
CA THR A 88 2.68 -11.53 6.77
C THR A 88 3.70 -11.46 5.62
N LEU A 89 3.31 -10.92 4.47
CA LEU A 89 4.23 -10.69 3.36
C LEU A 89 5.33 -9.70 3.73
N TRP A 90 5.01 -8.67 4.51
CA TRP A 90 5.98 -7.68 4.97
C TRP A 90 6.98 -8.30 5.92
N ASP A 91 6.52 -9.08 6.90
CA ASP A 91 7.40 -9.77 7.84
C ASP A 91 8.36 -10.72 7.10
N ASN A 92 7.85 -11.50 6.16
CA ASN A 92 8.66 -12.42 5.36
C ASN A 92 9.70 -11.68 4.50
N ARG A 93 9.27 -10.65 3.76
CA ARG A 93 10.18 -9.84 2.92
C ARG A 93 11.22 -9.11 3.76
N SER A 94 10.84 -8.56 4.91
CA SER A 94 11.77 -7.88 5.81
C SER A 94 12.79 -8.86 6.37
N ALA A 95 12.38 -10.06 6.78
CA ALA A 95 13.30 -11.10 7.25
C ALA A 95 14.30 -11.53 6.15
N LEU A 96 13.83 -11.64 4.90
CA LEU A 96 14.69 -11.95 3.75
C LEU A 96 15.73 -10.85 3.51
N HIS A 97 15.31 -9.58 3.44
CA HIS A 97 16.22 -8.45 3.27
C HIS A 97 17.17 -8.32 4.46
N HIS A 98 16.70 -8.61 5.67
CA HIS A 98 17.54 -8.59 6.87
C HIS A 98 18.65 -9.64 6.79
N ALA A 99 18.33 -10.87 6.41
CA ALA A 99 19.32 -11.93 6.24
C ALA A 99 20.38 -11.54 5.19
N GLN A 100 19.94 -11.01 4.05
CA GLN A 100 20.84 -10.55 2.99
C GLN A 100 21.75 -9.40 3.45
N LEU A 101 21.21 -8.41 4.18
CA LEU A 101 22.01 -7.30 4.71
C LEU A 101 22.98 -7.78 5.80
N ALA A 102 22.57 -8.71 6.66
CA ALA A 102 23.40 -9.27 7.72
C ALA A 102 24.57 -10.10 7.18
N GLU A 103 24.35 -10.89 6.11
CA GLU A 103 25.43 -11.63 5.41
C GLU A 103 26.54 -10.69 4.94
N HIS A 104 26.16 -9.51 4.45
CA HIS A 104 27.11 -8.51 3.96
C HIS A 104 27.62 -7.58 5.05
N SER A 105 27.05 -7.58 6.26
CA SER A 105 27.38 -6.61 7.33
C SER A 105 27.87 -7.28 8.60
N GLY A 106 28.39 -8.51 8.52
CA GLY A 106 28.94 -9.24 9.67
C GLY A 106 30.38 -8.87 10.04
N PRO A 107 30.94 -9.49 11.10
CA PRO A 107 32.33 -9.29 11.54
C PRO A 107 33.39 -9.58 10.48
N GLY A 108 33.04 -10.35 9.44
CA GLY A 108 33.91 -10.60 8.29
C GLY A 108 33.99 -9.44 7.29
N ASN A 109 33.15 -8.41 7.40
CA ASN A 109 33.21 -7.23 6.54
C ASN A 109 34.09 -6.13 7.17
N PRO A 110 35.14 -5.66 6.48
CA PRO A 110 35.95 -4.52 6.91
C PRO A 110 35.14 -3.27 7.29
N ALA A 111 34.06 -2.98 6.56
CA ALA A 111 33.17 -1.85 6.83
C ALA A 111 32.45 -1.97 8.18
N PHE A 112 32.01 -3.17 8.56
CA PHE A 112 31.41 -3.43 9.87
C PHE A 112 32.44 -3.21 10.99
N THR A 113 33.65 -3.77 10.84
CA THR A 113 34.72 -3.60 11.84
C THR A 113 35.12 -2.14 12.01
N ALA A 114 35.21 -1.37 10.91
CA ALA A 114 35.50 0.06 10.96
C ALA A 114 34.37 0.86 11.62
N ALA A 115 33.10 0.51 11.36
CA ALA A 115 31.95 1.15 11.99
C ALA A 115 31.93 0.90 13.51
N VAL A 116 32.16 -0.34 13.95
CA VAL A 116 32.23 -0.69 15.38
C VAL A 116 33.39 0.03 16.06
N GLN A 117 34.58 0.03 15.48
CA GLN A 117 35.75 0.73 16.02
C GLN A 117 35.51 2.26 16.12
N GLY A 118 34.86 2.85 15.11
CA GLY A 118 34.47 4.26 15.13
C GLY A 118 33.51 4.61 16.28
N MET A 119 32.54 3.74 16.54
CA MET A 119 31.61 3.91 17.67
C MET A 119 32.30 3.69 19.02
N GLN A 120 33.21 2.71 19.11
CA GLN A 120 34.02 2.47 20.32
C GLN A 120 34.93 3.66 20.61
N ALA A 121 35.50 4.30 19.59
CA ALA A 121 36.30 5.52 19.75
C ALA A 121 35.48 6.71 20.30
N GLN A 122 34.14 6.68 20.13
CA GLN A 122 33.21 7.65 20.72
C GLN A 122 32.74 7.25 22.13
N GLY A 123 33.30 6.18 22.72
CA GLY A 123 33.00 5.72 24.08
C GLY A 123 31.85 4.71 24.19
N MET A 124 31.32 4.20 23.06
CA MET A 124 30.32 3.14 23.10
C MET A 124 30.95 1.79 23.45
N SER A 125 30.23 0.96 24.20
CA SER A 125 30.61 -0.45 24.34
C SER A 125 30.45 -1.19 23.01
N GLU A 126 31.19 -2.27 22.83
CA GLU A 126 31.06 -3.12 21.63
C GLU A 126 29.62 -3.57 21.43
N GLN A 127 28.98 -4.08 22.49
CA GLN A 127 27.59 -4.52 22.46
C GLN A 127 26.63 -3.39 22.07
N GLY A 128 26.90 -2.16 22.52
CA GLY A 128 26.13 -0.98 22.13
C GLY A 128 26.28 -0.63 20.65
N ALA A 129 27.50 -0.72 20.11
CA ALA A 129 27.76 -0.48 18.70
C ALA A 129 27.04 -1.51 17.81
N TRP A 130 27.06 -2.78 18.21
CA TRP A 130 26.34 -3.85 17.53
C TRP A 130 24.83 -3.61 17.51
N ALA A 131 24.25 -3.22 18.65
CA ALA A 131 22.81 -2.93 18.74
C ALA A 131 22.39 -1.77 17.83
N VAL A 132 23.23 -0.74 17.66
CA VAL A 132 22.96 0.37 16.74
C VAL A 132 22.98 -0.11 15.29
N ILE A 133 23.99 -0.89 14.91
CA ILE A 133 24.11 -1.44 13.55
C ILE A 133 22.91 -2.33 13.24
N GLU A 134 22.56 -3.26 14.14
CA GLU A 134 21.42 -4.15 14.01
C GLU A 134 20.10 -3.38 13.82
N ARG A 135 19.91 -2.30 14.59
CA ARG A 135 18.71 -1.45 14.44
C ARG A 135 18.66 -0.78 13.07
N THR A 136 19.79 -0.28 12.57
CA THR A 136 19.85 0.32 11.23
C THR A 136 19.55 -0.71 10.14
N LEU A 137 20.11 -1.92 10.24
CA LEU A 137 19.81 -3.02 9.34
C LEU A 137 18.33 -3.39 9.36
N SER A 138 17.74 -3.50 10.54
CA SER A 138 16.31 -3.77 10.74
C SER A 138 15.41 -2.72 10.09
N VAL A 139 15.72 -1.43 10.27
CA VAL A 139 14.96 -0.33 9.63
C VAL A 139 15.09 -0.39 8.11
N GLN A 140 16.30 -0.65 7.60
CA GLN A 140 16.55 -0.74 6.17
C GLN A 140 15.84 -1.94 5.54
N ALA A 141 15.94 -3.11 6.16
CA ALA A 141 15.25 -4.33 5.74
C ALA A 141 13.73 -4.16 5.74
N GLY A 142 13.18 -3.54 6.80
CA GLY A 142 11.76 -3.23 6.89
C GLY A 142 11.29 -2.28 5.78
N THR A 143 12.10 -1.28 5.45
CA THR A 143 11.81 -0.34 4.36
C THR A 143 11.83 -1.04 3.00
N LEU A 144 12.86 -1.87 2.73
CA LEU A 144 12.94 -2.64 1.49
C LEU A 144 11.74 -3.59 1.33
N GLY A 145 11.37 -4.28 2.41
CA GLY A 145 10.18 -5.14 2.43
C GLY A 145 8.88 -4.39 2.12
N ALA A 146 8.72 -3.18 2.68
CA ALA A 146 7.57 -2.33 2.38
C ALA A 146 7.57 -1.85 0.92
N THR A 147 8.73 -1.46 0.37
CA THR A 147 8.83 -1.02 -1.03
C THR A 147 8.52 -2.15 -2.02
N ASP A 148 8.92 -3.39 -1.72
CA ASP A 148 8.56 -4.57 -2.51
C ASP A 148 7.04 -4.75 -2.57
N ILE A 149 6.36 -4.62 -1.42
CA ILE A 149 4.90 -4.71 -1.34
C ILE A 149 4.23 -3.60 -2.15
N PHE A 150 4.72 -2.38 -2.06
CA PHE A 150 4.17 -1.27 -2.84
C PHE A 150 4.35 -1.51 -4.34
N TYR A 151 5.50 -2.01 -4.77
CA TYR A 151 5.73 -2.36 -6.17
C TYR A 151 4.81 -3.49 -6.66
N MET A 152 4.68 -4.57 -5.89
CA MET A 152 3.76 -5.67 -6.20
C MET A 152 2.31 -5.20 -6.29
N SER A 153 1.90 -4.30 -5.40
CA SER A 153 0.55 -3.70 -5.39
C SER A 153 0.32 -2.80 -6.62
N ALA A 154 1.33 -2.05 -7.06
CA ALA A 154 1.24 -1.24 -8.28
C ALA A 154 0.97 -2.12 -9.51
N ILE A 155 1.70 -3.23 -9.64
CA ILE A 155 1.47 -4.22 -10.70
C ILE A 155 0.08 -4.85 -10.58
N LEU A 156 -0.36 -5.20 -9.37
CA LEU A 156 -1.68 -5.76 -9.13
C LEU A 156 -2.79 -4.82 -9.64
N PHE A 157 -2.70 -3.52 -9.35
CA PHE A 157 -3.68 -2.55 -9.87
C PHE A 157 -3.67 -2.45 -11.40
N LEU A 158 -2.51 -2.55 -12.05
CA LEU A 158 -2.42 -2.60 -13.51
C LEU A 158 -3.08 -3.87 -14.08
N LEU A 159 -2.90 -5.02 -13.43
CA LEU A 159 -3.56 -6.27 -13.83
C LEU A 159 -5.08 -6.19 -13.66
N LEU A 160 -5.56 -5.52 -12.60
CA LEU A 160 -7.00 -5.31 -12.37
C LEU A 160 -7.64 -4.46 -13.47
N ILE A 161 -6.91 -3.53 -14.08
CA ILE A 161 -7.39 -2.80 -15.26
C ILE A 161 -7.67 -3.80 -16.39
N GLY A 162 -6.72 -4.67 -16.72
CA GLY A 162 -6.93 -5.71 -17.74
C GLY A 162 -8.17 -6.57 -17.47
N LEU A 163 -8.36 -6.96 -16.20
CA LEU A 163 -9.53 -7.73 -15.77
C LEU A 163 -10.85 -6.96 -15.93
N VAL A 164 -10.90 -5.67 -15.59
CA VAL A 164 -12.08 -4.81 -15.80
C VAL A 164 -12.49 -4.80 -17.28
N TRP A 165 -11.52 -4.75 -18.20
CA TRP A 165 -11.81 -4.76 -19.63
C TRP A 165 -12.23 -6.14 -20.17
N MET A 166 -11.87 -7.23 -19.49
CA MET A 166 -12.37 -8.57 -19.80
C MET A 166 -13.82 -8.79 -19.32
N THR A 167 -14.32 -7.98 -18.38
CA THR A 167 -15.72 -8.10 -17.91
C THR A 167 -16.70 -7.51 -18.94
N LYS A 168 -17.82 -8.22 -19.14
CA LYS A 168 -18.89 -7.77 -20.05
C LYS A 168 -19.41 -6.39 -19.59
N PRO A 169 -19.76 -5.47 -20.52
CA PRO A 169 -20.34 -4.19 -20.18
C PRO A 169 -21.52 -4.38 -19.22
N SER A 170 -21.42 -3.88 -17.98
CA SER A 170 -22.62 -3.66 -17.20
C SER A 170 -23.28 -2.40 -17.76
N ARG A 171 -24.59 -2.44 -17.99
CA ARG A 171 -25.35 -1.23 -18.29
C ARG A 171 -25.23 -0.32 -17.07
N SER A 172 -24.31 0.65 -17.10
CA SER A 172 -24.23 1.69 -16.07
C SER A 172 -25.55 2.42 -16.01
N ALA A 173 -26.21 2.30 -14.87
CA ALA A 173 -27.43 3.02 -14.54
C ALA A 173 -27.19 4.54 -14.49
N ALA A 174 -28.25 5.27 -14.78
CA ALA A 174 -28.30 6.72 -14.93
C ALA A 174 -27.64 7.49 -13.76
N PRO A 175 -27.11 8.70 -14.01
CA PRO A 175 -26.55 9.53 -12.94
C PRO A 175 -27.66 9.89 -11.96
N VAL A 176 -27.44 9.61 -10.68
CA VAL A 176 -28.31 10.12 -9.62
C VAL A 176 -27.80 11.52 -9.29
N ASP A 177 -28.70 12.50 -9.43
CA ASP A 177 -28.47 13.90 -9.13
C ASP A 177 -27.79 14.08 -7.77
N ALA A 178 -26.75 14.90 -7.76
CA ALA A 178 -26.22 15.51 -6.56
C ALA A 178 -27.27 16.51 -6.02
N GLY A 179 -28.24 16.02 -5.25
CA GLY A 179 -29.30 16.86 -4.70
C GLY A 179 -30.10 16.15 -3.63
N GLY A 180 -29.68 16.29 -2.37
CA GLY A 180 -30.40 15.72 -1.23
C GLY A 180 -29.83 16.16 0.12
N ALA A 181 -29.48 17.44 0.26
CA ALA A 181 -29.44 18.10 1.55
C ALA A 181 -30.76 18.85 1.70
N HIS A 182 -31.65 18.36 2.56
CA HIS A 182 -32.63 19.12 3.33
C HIS A 182 -33.18 18.22 4.45
#